data_AF-A0A3L7STI7-F1
#
_entry.id   AF-A0A3L7STI7-F1
#
_cell.length_a   1.000
_cell.length_b   1.000
_cell.length_c   1.000
_cell.angle_alpha   90.00
_cell.angle_beta   90.00
_cell.angle_gamma   90.00
#
_symmetry.space_group_name_H-M   'P 1'
#
loop_
_entity.id
_entity.type
_entity.pdbx_description
1 polymer ?
#
loop_
_entity_poly.entity_id
_entity_poly.type
_entity_poly.pdbx_seq_one_letter_code
_entity_poly.pdbx_strand_id
1 'polypeptide(L)'
;MFIGRPPDPLAAAPMTSSNLLAPRPVGGRFAGGRRAFTLVELLAVIAIIGTLIGLLLPAVQRTREVSRKTQCGNNIRQTALGLCAYESARRRFPTGCDLLPRGAALPTGTEHAWSSFILPYVEETGISDRINYTKLWNAAGGNDIAGRQAVATYVCPSGIVSSVGKADYAGISGSWIMSAGVPFLGAAGLHNGMLFADDGEHRAATA
;
A
#
# COMPACT_ATOMS: atom_id res chain seq x y z
N MET A 1 47.16 -8.19 18.12
CA MET A 1 46.72 -9.04 16.99
C MET A 1 46.48 -8.13 15.79
N PHE A 2 47.00 -8.48 14.62
CA PHE A 2 46.84 -7.73 13.35
C PHE A 2 46.05 -8.60 12.35
N ILE A 3 45.49 -8.09 11.24
CA ILE A 3 45.49 -6.70 10.72
C ILE A 3 44.04 -6.11 10.85
N GLY A 4 43.48 -5.17 10.07
CA GLY A 4 43.90 -4.42 8.88
C GLY A 4 42.84 -3.40 8.42
N ARG A 5 43.31 -2.35 7.75
CA ARG A 5 42.55 -1.19 7.25
C ARG A 5 42.01 -1.45 5.83
N PRO A 6 40.84 -0.90 5.43
CA PRO A 6 40.37 -1.01 4.04
C PRO A 6 41.27 -0.22 3.06
N PRO A 7 41.46 -0.70 1.82
CA PRO A 7 42.14 0.05 0.76
C PRO A 7 41.18 0.98 -0.01
N ASP A 8 41.69 2.18 -0.31
CA ASP A 8 41.06 3.17 -1.20
C ASP A 8 41.17 2.77 -2.69
N PRO A 9 40.33 3.33 -3.59
CA PRO A 9 40.33 3.02 -5.01
C PRO A 9 41.37 3.84 -5.79
N LEU A 10 41.91 3.28 -6.88
CA LEU A 10 42.27 3.93 -8.16
C LEU A 10 43.20 3.01 -8.98
N ALA A 11 42.65 2.35 -10.00
CA ALA A 11 43.42 1.68 -11.05
C ALA A 11 42.67 1.82 -12.39
N ALA A 12 42.87 2.96 -13.05
CA ALA A 12 42.37 3.17 -14.41
C ALA A 12 43.22 2.35 -15.40
N ALA A 13 42.65 1.30 -15.97
CA ALA A 13 43.29 0.55 -17.05
C ALA A 13 43.16 1.31 -18.39
N PRO A 14 44.23 1.39 -19.21
CA PRO A 14 44.18 2.10 -20.48
C PRO A 14 43.36 1.33 -21.52
N MET A 15 42.38 2.00 -22.13
CA MET A 15 41.66 1.47 -23.30
C MET A 15 42.56 1.54 -24.54
N THR A 16 43.21 0.42 -24.87
CA THR A 16 43.98 0.29 -26.11
C THR A 16 43.06 0.15 -27.32
N SER A 17 43.09 1.16 -28.19
CA SER A 17 42.42 1.13 -29.49
C SER A 17 43.09 0.10 -30.41
N SER A 18 42.43 -1.03 -30.68
CA SER A 18 42.70 -1.93 -31.81
C SER A 18 41.62 -3.00 -31.96
N ASN A 19 40.54 -2.67 -32.66
CA ASN A 19 39.68 -3.65 -33.32
C ASN A 19 38.91 -2.98 -34.47
N LEU A 20 39.56 -2.88 -35.62
CA LEU A 20 38.94 -2.47 -36.89
C LEU A 20 37.99 -3.59 -37.35
N LEU A 21 36.76 -3.56 -36.85
CA LEU A 21 35.70 -4.43 -37.32
C LEU A 21 35.28 -3.98 -38.73
N ALA A 22 35.79 -4.67 -39.76
CA ALA A 22 35.43 -4.40 -41.14
C ALA A 22 33.90 -4.53 -41.31
N PRO A 23 33.21 -3.56 -41.94
CA PRO A 23 31.78 -3.65 -42.16
C PRO A 23 31.48 -4.81 -43.13
N ARG A 24 30.83 -5.85 -42.62
CA ARG A 24 30.29 -6.92 -43.48
C ARG A 24 29.17 -6.32 -44.36
N PRO A 25 29.23 -6.47 -45.69
CA PRO A 25 28.13 -6.03 -46.54
C PRO A 25 26.90 -6.90 -46.25
N VAL A 26 25.85 -6.30 -45.68
CA VAL A 26 24.54 -6.94 -45.51
C VAL A 26 23.85 -7.00 -46.87
N GLY A 27 24.32 -7.94 -47.71
CA GLY A 27 23.78 -8.25 -49.03
C GLY A 27 22.42 -8.95 -49.00
N GLY A 28 21.52 -8.52 -48.13
CA GLY A 28 20.15 -9.02 -48.02
C GLY A 28 19.30 -8.57 -49.20
N ARG A 29 19.39 -9.29 -50.32
CA ARG A 29 18.47 -9.12 -51.46
C ARG A 29 17.06 -9.58 -51.07
N PHE A 30 16.31 -8.72 -50.40
CA PHE A 30 14.85 -8.83 -50.28
C PHE A 30 14.21 -8.58 -51.65
N ALA A 31 14.32 -9.58 -52.54
CA ALA A 31 13.60 -9.66 -53.81
C ALA A 31 12.16 -10.14 -53.60
N GLY A 32 11.48 -9.55 -52.61
CA GLY A 32 10.01 -9.54 -52.53
C GLY A 32 9.53 -8.23 -53.12
N GLY A 33 8.56 -8.28 -54.04
CA GLY A 33 8.05 -7.09 -54.72
C GLY A 33 7.59 -6.03 -53.71
N ARG A 34 8.35 -4.94 -53.60
CA ARG A 34 8.09 -3.86 -52.63
C ARG A 34 6.81 -3.14 -53.06
N ARG A 35 5.67 -3.55 -52.51
CA ARG A 35 4.43 -2.76 -52.55
C ARG A 35 4.71 -1.46 -51.80
N ALA A 36 4.88 -0.37 -52.55
CA ALA A 36 4.96 0.97 -51.96
C ALA A 36 3.60 1.25 -51.31
N PHE A 37 3.58 1.39 -49.99
CA PHE A 37 2.39 1.77 -49.24
C PHE A 37 1.97 3.18 -49.69
N THR A 38 0.71 3.36 -50.05
CA THR A 38 0.21 4.69 -50.38
C THR A 38 0.10 5.53 -49.10
N LEU A 39 0.24 6.85 -49.23
CA LEU A 39 0.08 7.77 -48.09
C LEU A 39 -1.30 7.62 -47.43
N VAL A 40 -2.33 7.30 -48.23
CA VAL A 40 -3.70 7.05 -47.78
C VAL A 40 -3.81 5.79 -46.93
N GLU A 41 -3.19 4.67 -47.33
CA GLU A 41 -3.20 3.43 -46.53
C GLU A 41 -2.50 3.64 -45.17
N LEU A 42 -1.36 4.35 -45.14
CA LEU A 42 -0.67 4.67 -43.89
C LEU A 42 -1.51 5.58 -42.99
N LEU A 43 -2.15 6.60 -43.58
CA LEU A 43 -3.01 7.55 -42.87
C LEU A 43 -4.27 6.87 -42.28
N ALA A 44 -4.85 5.91 -43.00
CA ALA A 44 -5.96 5.10 -42.49
C ALA A 44 -5.55 4.24 -41.29
N VAL A 45 -4.37 3.61 -41.33
CA VAL A 45 -3.88 2.78 -40.21
C VAL A 45 -3.64 3.62 -38.95
N ILE A 46 -2.99 4.78 -39.05
CA ILE A 46 -2.77 5.65 -37.88
C ILE A 46 -4.09 6.23 -37.34
N ALA A 47 -5.08 6.50 -38.19
CA ALA A 47 -6.40 6.94 -37.76
C ALA A 47 -7.14 5.85 -36.95
N ILE A 48 -7.10 4.59 -37.41
CA ILE A 48 -7.68 3.45 -36.68
C ILE A 48 -6.97 3.26 -35.33
N ILE A 49 -5.63 3.23 -35.32
CA ILE A 49 -4.84 3.07 -34.08
C ILE A 49 -5.11 4.22 -33.10
N GLY A 50 -5.14 5.46 -33.58
CA GLY A 50 -5.45 6.63 -32.76
C GLY A 50 -6.84 6.57 -32.14
N THR A 51 -7.85 6.10 -32.90
CA THR A 51 -9.22 5.91 -32.40
C THR A 51 -9.28 4.83 -31.32
N LEU A 52 -8.60 3.70 -31.52
CA LEU A 52 -8.51 2.62 -30.53
C LEU A 52 -7.84 3.10 -29.24
N ILE A 53 -6.70 3.79 -29.33
CA ILE A 53 -5.98 4.33 -28.17
C ILE A 53 -6.82 5.38 -27.43
N GLY A 54 -7.52 6.26 -28.16
CA GLY A 54 -8.41 7.27 -27.58
C GLY A 54 -9.56 6.68 -26.75
N LEU A 55 -10.09 5.53 -27.16
CA LEU A 55 -11.11 4.79 -26.40
C LEU A 55 -10.52 3.99 -25.22
N LEU A 56 -9.28 3.49 -25.35
CA LEU A 56 -8.61 2.68 -24.33
C LEU A 56 -8.17 3.49 -23.10
N LEU A 57 -7.68 4.72 -23.29
CA LEU A 57 -7.10 5.52 -22.19
C LEU A 57 -8.07 5.75 -21.00
N PRO A 58 -9.33 6.24 -21.18
CA PRO A 58 -10.27 6.39 -20.07
C PRO A 58 -10.73 5.05 -19.49
N ALA A 59 -10.75 3.97 -20.28
CA ALA A 59 -11.11 2.64 -19.81
C ALA A 59 -10.06 2.07 -18.84
N VAL A 60 -8.76 2.21 -19.17
CA VAL A 60 -7.65 1.73 -18.31
C VAL A 60 -7.66 2.41 -16.94
N GLN A 61 -7.97 3.71 -16.86
CA GLN A 61 -8.04 4.44 -15.60
C GLN A 61 -9.18 3.91 -14.71
N ARG A 62 -10.38 3.71 -15.27
CA ARG A 62 -11.52 3.11 -14.56
C ARG A 62 -11.19 1.70 -14.05
N THR A 63 -10.55 0.87 -14.87
CA THR A 63 -10.12 -0.48 -14.48
C THR A 63 -9.11 -0.46 -13.33
N ARG A 64 -8.16 0.49 -13.31
CA ARG A 64 -7.19 0.63 -12.22
C ARG A 64 -7.86 0.98 -10.89
N GLU A 65 -8.83 1.90 -10.89
CA GLU A 65 -9.52 2.26 -9.64
C GLU A 65 -10.45 1.14 -9.15
N VAL A 66 -11.14 0.43 -10.06
CA VAL A 66 -11.88 -0.79 -9.70
C VAL A 66 -10.95 -1.82 -9.06
N SER A 67 -9.73 -2.01 -9.59
CA SER A 67 -8.74 -2.91 -8.99
C SER A 67 -8.30 -2.47 -7.59
N ARG A 68 -8.00 -1.17 -7.38
CA ARG A 68 -7.66 -0.62 -6.05
C ARG A 68 -8.81 -0.80 -5.05
N LYS A 69 -10.04 -0.49 -5.45
CA LYS A 69 -11.26 -0.68 -4.65
C LYS A 69 -11.51 -2.15 -4.31
N THR A 70 -11.35 -3.07 -5.26
CA THR A 70 -11.45 -4.52 -5.02
C THR A 70 -10.39 -4.98 -4.03
N GLN A 71 -9.14 -4.50 -4.14
CA GLN A 71 -8.11 -4.81 -3.16
C GLN A 71 -8.47 -4.29 -1.76
N CYS A 72 -8.99 -3.07 -1.63
CA CYS A 72 -9.43 -2.56 -0.32
C CYS A 72 -10.57 -3.42 0.28
N GLY A 73 -11.51 -3.89 -0.54
CA GLY A 73 -12.55 -4.82 -0.10
C GLY A 73 -12.01 -6.18 0.38
N ASN A 74 -11.00 -6.71 -0.32
CA ASN A 74 -10.33 -7.96 0.06
C ASN A 74 -9.54 -7.80 1.38
N ASN A 75 -8.82 -6.70 1.55
CA ASN A 75 -8.08 -6.37 2.76
C ASN A 75 -9.00 -6.25 3.99
N ILE A 76 -10.18 -5.63 3.84
CA ILE A 76 -11.20 -5.58 4.89
C ILE A 76 -11.77 -6.97 5.18
N ARG A 77 -12.00 -7.80 4.15
CA ARG A 77 -12.45 -9.18 4.33
C ARG A 77 -11.43 -10.02 5.12
N GLN A 78 -10.13 -9.89 4.81
CA GLN A 78 -9.05 -10.53 5.57
C GLN A 78 -9.00 -10.03 7.01
N THR A 79 -9.11 -8.72 7.22
CA THR A 79 -9.19 -8.10 8.56
C THR A 79 -10.37 -8.63 9.37
N ALA A 80 -11.56 -8.75 8.76
CA ALA A 80 -12.76 -9.29 9.40
C ALA A 80 -12.62 -10.79 9.73
N LEU A 81 -12.00 -11.58 8.85
CA LEU A 81 -11.68 -12.99 9.13
C LEU A 81 -10.69 -13.11 10.31
N GLY A 82 -9.67 -12.25 10.37
CA GLY A 82 -8.72 -12.18 11.49
C GLY A 82 -9.40 -11.82 12.81
N LEU A 83 -10.38 -10.90 12.80
CA LEU A 83 -11.22 -10.57 13.96
C LEU A 83 -12.09 -11.76 14.42
N CYS A 84 -12.71 -12.49 13.50
CA CYS A 84 -13.48 -13.69 13.82
C CYS A 84 -12.59 -14.84 14.34
N ALA A 85 -11.38 -15.00 13.82
CA ALA A 85 -10.42 -16.00 14.30
C ALA A 85 -9.87 -15.63 15.69
N TYR A 86 -9.63 -14.34 15.95
CA TYR A 86 -9.33 -13.83 17.30
C TYR A 86 -10.45 -14.15 18.28
N GLU A 87 -11.70 -13.85 17.92
CA GLU A 87 -12.88 -14.12 18.75
C GLU A 87 -13.00 -15.62 19.03
N SER A 88 -12.89 -16.46 18.00
CA SER A 88 -12.95 -17.93 18.14
C SER A 88 -11.91 -18.46 19.14
N ALA A 89 -10.70 -17.88 19.14
CA ALA A 89 -9.60 -18.28 20.02
C ALA A 89 -9.67 -17.68 21.43
N ARG A 90 -10.22 -16.46 21.60
CA ARG A 90 -10.19 -15.69 22.86
C ARG A 90 -11.57 -15.45 23.49
N ARG A 91 -12.63 -15.92 22.86
CA ARG A 91 -14.06 -15.84 23.27
C ARG A 91 -14.54 -14.41 23.53
N ARG A 92 -13.90 -13.45 22.86
CA ARG A 92 -14.21 -12.01 22.86
C ARG A 92 -13.52 -11.35 21.67
N PHE A 93 -14.07 -10.26 21.17
CA PHE A 93 -13.37 -9.38 20.24
C PHE A 93 -12.21 -8.62 20.93
N PRO A 94 -11.20 -8.15 20.17
CA PRO A 94 -10.16 -7.29 20.71
C PRO A 94 -10.75 -5.94 21.15
N THR A 95 -10.12 -5.27 22.12
CA THR A 95 -10.49 -3.90 22.46
C THR A 95 -10.09 -2.95 21.33
N GLY A 96 -10.90 -1.91 21.07
CA GLY A 96 -10.59 -0.89 20.06
C GLY A 96 -9.28 -0.15 20.34
N CYS A 97 -9.01 0.10 21.63
CA CYS A 97 -7.71 0.49 22.18
C CYS A 97 -7.68 0.19 23.69
N ASP A 98 -6.55 -0.27 24.22
CA ASP A 98 -6.33 -0.43 25.67
C ASP A 98 -6.00 0.91 26.35
N LEU A 99 -7.00 1.80 26.40
CA LEU A 99 -6.88 3.13 27.03
C LEU A 99 -7.36 3.12 28.49
N LEU A 100 -6.72 3.98 29.28
CA LEU A 100 -7.15 4.33 30.63
C LEU A 100 -8.55 4.99 30.66
N PRO A 101 -9.25 4.94 31.80
CA PRO A 101 -10.37 5.82 32.06
C PRO A 101 -9.99 7.29 31.83
N ARG A 102 -10.84 8.02 31.10
CA ARG A 102 -10.61 9.43 30.72
C ARG A 102 -10.33 10.29 31.96
N GLY A 103 -9.10 10.83 32.05
CA GLY A 103 -8.67 11.71 33.14
C GLY A 103 -7.67 11.10 34.13
N ALA A 104 -7.35 9.81 34.04
CA ALA A 104 -6.29 9.21 34.86
C ALA A 104 -4.90 9.56 34.30
N ALA A 105 -4.00 10.09 35.15
CA ALA A 105 -2.57 10.05 34.88
C ALA A 105 -2.11 8.59 34.82
N LEU A 106 -1.19 8.26 33.91
CA LEU A 106 -0.72 6.89 33.63
C LEU A 106 -0.26 6.15 34.89
N PRO A 107 -0.72 4.90 35.09
CA PRO A 107 0.27 3.84 35.26
C PRO A 107 -0.05 2.49 34.60
N THR A 108 -1.24 2.27 34.02
CA THR A 108 -1.71 0.90 33.67
C THR A 108 -2.23 0.66 32.25
N GLY A 109 -2.49 1.70 31.44
CA GLY A 109 -2.91 1.52 30.04
C GLY A 109 -1.72 1.35 29.10
N THR A 110 -1.82 0.44 28.14
CA THR A 110 -0.75 0.18 27.15
C THR A 110 -1.02 0.78 25.77
N GLU A 111 -2.25 1.27 25.54
CA GLU A 111 -2.77 1.87 24.31
C GLU A 111 -2.60 1.00 23.05
N HIS A 112 -2.50 -0.32 23.21
CA HIS A 112 -2.54 -1.25 22.08
C HIS A 112 -3.92 -1.25 21.41
N ALA A 113 -3.95 -0.98 20.11
CA ALA A 113 -5.17 -0.99 19.30
C ALA A 113 -5.55 -2.42 18.86
N TRP A 114 -6.81 -2.62 18.48
CA TRP A 114 -7.31 -3.89 17.93
C TRP A 114 -6.43 -4.46 16.79
N SER A 115 -5.78 -3.58 16.01
CA SER A 115 -4.94 -3.93 14.88
C SER A 115 -3.63 -4.63 15.28
N SER A 116 -3.04 -4.33 16.44
CA SER A 116 -1.88 -5.08 16.95
C SER A 116 -2.30 -6.47 17.45
N PHE A 117 -3.48 -6.54 18.07
CA PHE A 117 -4.02 -7.75 18.68
C PHE A 117 -4.40 -8.87 17.68
N ILE A 118 -4.74 -8.52 16.43
CA ILE A 118 -5.10 -9.51 15.40
C ILE A 118 -3.96 -9.89 14.45
N LEU A 119 -2.76 -9.32 14.57
CA LEU A 119 -1.63 -9.58 13.65
C LEU A 119 -1.36 -11.08 13.39
N PRO A 120 -1.37 -11.98 14.40
CA PRO A 120 -1.19 -13.42 14.16
C PRO A 120 -2.26 -14.07 13.27
N TYR A 121 -3.44 -13.46 13.19
CA TYR A 121 -4.61 -13.96 12.47
C TYR A 121 -4.76 -13.31 11.07
N VAL A 122 -3.86 -12.41 10.69
CA VAL A 122 -3.75 -11.80 9.36
C VAL A 122 -2.37 -12.02 8.73
N GLU A 123 -1.71 -13.12 9.13
CA GLU A 123 -0.39 -13.59 8.64
C GLU A 123 0.82 -12.70 9.00
N GLU A 124 0.65 -11.73 9.90
CA GLU A 124 1.69 -10.78 10.34
C GLU A 124 2.39 -11.20 11.65
N THR A 125 2.69 -12.51 11.79
CA THR A 125 3.33 -13.09 12.99
C THR A 125 4.70 -12.46 13.28
N GLY A 126 5.50 -12.23 12.23
CA GLY A 126 6.84 -11.64 12.35
C GLY A 126 6.87 -10.20 12.91
N ILE A 127 5.73 -9.49 12.88
CA ILE A 127 5.51 -8.21 13.57
C ILE A 127 4.99 -8.48 14.98
N SER A 128 3.97 -9.33 15.12
CA SER A 128 3.35 -9.65 16.41
C SER A 128 4.34 -10.17 17.46
N ASP A 129 5.30 -11.01 17.06
CA ASP A 129 6.30 -11.61 17.97
C ASP A 129 7.27 -10.57 18.56
N ARG A 130 7.31 -9.36 17.99
CA ARG A 130 8.15 -8.24 18.45
C ARG A 130 7.40 -7.28 19.38
N ILE A 131 6.08 -7.41 19.50
CA ILE A 131 5.25 -6.51 20.30
C ILE A 131 5.22 -7.00 21.74
N ASN A 132 5.74 -6.18 22.64
CA ASN A 132 5.59 -6.36 24.07
C ASN A 132 4.31 -5.67 24.56
N TYR A 133 3.25 -6.46 24.73
CA TYR A 133 1.94 -6.02 25.22
C TYR A 133 1.92 -5.56 26.70
N THR A 134 3.03 -5.65 27.47
CA THR A 134 3.12 -5.08 28.82
C THR A 134 3.67 -3.65 28.85
N LYS A 135 4.05 -3.12 27.68
CA LYS A 135 4.56 -1.75 27.49
C LYS A 135 3.64 -0.97 26.55
N LEU A 136 3.73 0.37 26.62
CA LEU A 136 3.10 1.27 25.66
C LEU A 136 3.41 0.87 24.21
N TRP A 137 2.45 1.04 23.30
CA TRP A 137 2.59 0.76 21.85
C TRP A 137 3.77 1.46 21.16
N ASN A 138 4.25 2.57 21.71
CA ASN A 138 5.40 3.34 21.22
C ASN A 138 6.63 3.27 22.15
N ALA A 139 6.63 2.34 23.12
CA ALA A 139 7.72 2.21 24.07
C ALA A 139 9.04 1.86 23.37
N ALA A 140 10.09 2.62 23.69
CA ALA A 140 11.43 2.43 23.15
C ALA A 140 11.99 1.03 23.44
N GLY A 141 12.70 0.49 22.45
CA GLY A 141 13.37 -0.82 22.55
C GLY A 141 12.50 -1.99 22.08
N GLY A 142 11.61 -1.77 21.12
CA GLY A 142 10.91 -2.85 20.40
C GLY A 142 9.58 -2.40 19.79
N ASN A 143 8.66 -1.92 20.63
CA ASN A 143 7.30 -1.54 20.20
C ASN A 143 7.35 -0.33 19.24
N ASP A 144 8.23 0.63 19.52
CA ASP A 144 8.55 1.77 18.65
C ASP A 144 9.04 1.38 17.25
N ILE A 145 9.62 0.20 17.08
CA ILE A 145 10.06 -0.34 15.78
C ILE A 145 8.92 -1.13 15.14
N ALA A 146 8.27 -2.04 15.89
CA ALA A 146 7.18 -2.89 15.39
C ALA A 146 5.98 -2.05 14.91
N GLY A 147 5.56 -1.05 15.70
CA GLY A 147 4.45 -0.15 15.36
C GLY A 147 4.71 0.77 14.16
N ARG A 148 5.93 0.80 13.63
CA ARG A 148 6.28 1.55 12.41
C ARG A 148 6.19 0.72 11.14
N GLN A 149 6.08 -0.60 11.26
CA GLN A 149 5.99 -1.51 10.13
C GLN A 149 4.59 -1.40 9.50
N ALA A 150 4.54 -1.24 8.17
CA ALA A 150 3.29 -1.14 7.44
C ALA A 150 2.76 -2.54 7.11
N VAL A 151 1.57 -2.86 7.62
CA VAL A 151 0.84 -4.10 7.32
C VAL A 151 0.06 -3.91 6.03
N ALA A 152 0.36 -4.69 4.99
CA ALA A 152 -0.28 -4.54 3.68
C ALA A 152 -1.81 -4.75 3.76
N THR A 153 -2.24 -5.69 4.60
CA THR A 153 -3.66 -6.00 4.90
C THR A 153 -4.41 -4.83 5.55
N TYR A 154 -3.71 -3.84 6.11
CA TYR A 154 -4.33 -2.66 6.72
C TYR A 154 -4.28 -1.40 5.83
N VAL A 155 -3.56 -1.44 4.71
CA VAL A 155 -3.44 -0.29 3.80
C VAL A 155 -4.38 -0.48 2.62
N CYS A 156 -5.27 0.48 2.40
CA CYS A 156 -6.13 0.54 1.22
C CYS A 156 -5.35 1.22 0.09
N PRO A 157 -5.14 0.56 -1.08
CA PRO A 157 -4.47 1.21 -2.20
C PRO A 157 -5.12 2.50 -2.69
N SER A 158 -6.42 2.73 -2.45
CA SER A 158 -7.12 3.99 -2.76
C SER A 158 -6.93 5.10 -1.71
N GLY A 159 -6.33 4.81 -0.55
CA GLY A 159 -6.13 5.77 0.53
C GLY A 159 -5.16 6.90 0.15
N ILE A 160 -5.57 8.16 0.37
CA ILE A 160 -4.85 9.38 -0.08
C ILE A 160 -3.76 9.87 0.87
N VAL A 161 -3.79 9.48 2.14
CA VAL A 161 -2.77 9.83 3.15
C VAL A 161 -1.74 8.70 3.25
N SER A 162 -0.46 9.03 3.42
CA SER A 162 0.57 8.06 3.80
C SER A 162 1.18 8.45 5.14
N SER A 163 1.29 7.48 6.05
CA SER A 163 1.88 7.65 7.38
C SER A 163 2.59 6.38 7.81
N VAL A 164 3.47 6.50 8.80
CA VAL A 164 4.19 5.36 9.37
C VAL A 164 3.24 4.55 10.26
N GLY A 165 3.23 3.22 10.15
CA GLY A 165 2.31 2.35 10.90
C GLY A 165 0.83 2.48 10.49
N LYS A 166 0.56 2.99 9.28
CA LYS A 166 -0.80 3.30 8.81
C LYS A 166 -1.74 2.08 8.80
N ALA A 167 -2.96 2.31 9.27
CA ALA A 167 -4.14 1.51 8.93
C ALA A 167 -5.21 2.43 8.31
N ASP A 168 -5.70 2.08 7.12
CA ASP A 168 -6.85 2.73 6.45
C ASP A 168 -8.21 2.26 7.00
N TYR A 169 -8.21 1.18 7.78
CA TYR A 169 -9.41 0.60 8.36
C TYR A 169 -9.45 0.87 9.86
N ALA A 170 -10.65 1.12 10.37
CA ALA A 170 -10.99 1.15 11.80
C ALA A 170 -12.08 0.10 12.09
N GLY A 171 -12.36 -0.22 13.36
CA GLY A 171 -13.31 -1.29 13.77
C GLY A 171 -14.42 -0.75 14.70
N ILE A 172 -15.70 -1.10 14.48
CA ILE A 172 -16.92 -0.33 14.89
C ILE A 172 -17.02 0.12 16.38
N SER A 173 -17.11 1.44 16.55
CA SER A 173 -17.69 2.18 17.67
C SER A 173 -19.21 1.99 17.80
N GLY A 174 -19.73 1.56 18.95
CA GLY A 174 -21.18 1.52 19.20
C GLY A 174 -21.80 2.93 19.33
N SER A 175 -23.04 2.99 19.84
CA SER A 175 -23.84 4.22 19.97
C SER A 175 -23.19 5.39 20.75
N TRP A 176 -22.06 5.17 21.41
CA TRP A 176 -21.27 6.20 22.09
C TRP A 176 -20.72 7.30 21.16
N ILE A 177 -20.63 7.05 19.83
CA ILE A 177 -20.24 8.07 18.84
C ILE A 177 -21.20 9.27 18.79
N MET A 178 -22.49 9.10 19.14
CA MET A 178 -23.49 10.17 19.03
C MET A 178 -23.61 11.07 20.27
N SER A 179 -22.92 10.74 21.37
CA SER A 179 -23.01 11.49 22.63
C SER A 179 -22.05 12.69 22.72
N ALA A 180 -21.08 12.81 21.79
CA ALA A 180 -19.94 13.72 21.93
C ALA A 180 -19.58 14.57 20.69
N GLY A 181 -20.53 14.75 19.76
CA GLY A 181 -20.55 15.90 18.85
C GLY A 181 -19.28 16.21 18.04
N VAL A 182 -18.59 15.21 17.48
CA VAL A 182 -17.44 15.43 16.59
C VAL A 182 -17.84 15.37 15.10
N PRO A 183 -17.79 16.50 14.35
CA PRO A 183 -17.80 16.44 12.89
C PRO A 183 -16.45 15.91 12.41
N PHE A 184 -16.45 14.97 11.46
CA PHE A 184 -15.24 14.34 10.94
C PHE A 184 -14.42 15.33 10.09
N LEU A 185 -13.46 16.02 10.71
CA LEU A 185 -12.44 16.84 10.06
C LEU A 185 -11.08 16.66 10.75
N GLY A 186 -10.29 15.69 10.27
CA GLY A 186 -8.83 15.65 10.42
C GLY A 186 -8.23 15.40 11.81
N ALA A 187 -7.68 14.19 11.99
CA ALA A 187 -6.66 13.81 12.99
C ALA A 187 -7.04 13.83 14.50
N ALA A 188 -6.47 12.86 15.22
CA ALA A 188 -6.42 12.74 16.69
C ALA A 188 -7.78 12.57 17.44
N GLY A 189 -8.33 11.35 17.39
CA GLY A 189 -9.42 10.92 18.29
C GLY A 189 -9.54 9.40 18.37
N LEU A 190 -8.88 8.77 19.35
CA LEU A 190 -8.78 7.31 19.52
C LEU A 190 -10.08 6.64 20.03
N HIS A 191 -11.14 6.70 19.23
CA HIS A 191 -12.34 5.88 19.39
C HIS A 191 -12.63 5.18 18.07
N ASN A 192 -11.68 4.33 17.66
CA ASN A 192 -11.69 3.63 16.38
C ASN A 192 -13.05 2.95 16.14
N GLY A 193 -13.59 3.18 14.94
CA GLY A 193 -14.92 2.77 14.48
C GLY A 193 -14.90 2.52 12.96
N MET A 194 -15.38 1.37 12.47
CA MET A 194 -15.38 1.07 11.02
C MET A 194 -16.37 1.97 10.29
N LEU A 195 -15.85 3.09 9.82
CA LEU A 195 -16.49 3.95 8.85
C LEU A 195 -15.69 3.85 7.57
N PHE A 196 -16.35 3.44 6.49
CA PHE A 196 -15.90 3.78 5.16
C PHE A 196 -16.13 5.29 5.00
N ALA A 197 -15.07 6.06 4.82
CA ALA A 197 -15.21 7.42 4.32
C ALA A 197 -15.60 7.33 2.84
N ASP A 198 -16.86 7.63 2.54
CA ASP A 198 -17.32 7.95 1.17
C ASP A 198 -17.00 9.43 0.95
N ASP A 199 -15.89 9.71 0.27
CA ASP A 199 -15.55 11.05 -0.20
C ASP A 199 -16.50 11.42 -1.35
N GLY A 200 -17.57 12.14 -1.00
CA GLY A 200 -18.77 12.38 -1.83
C GLY A 200 -18.57 13.11 -3.17
N GLU A 201 -17.33 13.31 -3.65
CA GLU A 201 -17.00 13.87 -4.97
C GLU A 201 -17.35 12.95 -6.15
N HIS A 202 -17.81 11.72 -5.92
CA HIS A 202 -18.18 10.78 -7.00
C HIS A 202 -19.70 10.67 -7.30
N ARG A 203 -20.53 11.58 -6.77
CA ARG A 203 -21.98 11.63 -7.07
C ARG A 203 -22.45 12.80 -7.96
N ALA A 204 -21.52 13.60 -8.52
CA ALA A 204 -21.84 14.75 -9.36
C ALA A 204 -21.57 14.55 -10.87
N ALA A 205 -21.44 13.30 -11.34
CA ALA A 205 -21.00 12.99 -12.72
C ALA A 205 -21.88 11.98 -13.49
N THR A 206 -23.12 11.72 -13.05
CA THR A 206 -24.15 11.04 -13.85
C THR A 206 -25.55 11.55 -13.48
N ALA A 207 -26.17 12.24 -14.44
CA ALA A 207 -27.61 12.51 -14.65
C ALA A 207 -28.57 12.41 -13.43
#